data_AF-A0A2W4TUW1-F1
#
_entry.id   AF-A0A2W4TUW1-F1
#
_cell.length_a   1.000
_cell.length_b   1.000
_cell.length_c   1.000
_cell.angle_alpha   90.00
_cell.angle_beta   90.00
_cell.angle_gamma   90.00
#
_symmetry.space_group_name_H-M   'P 1'
#
loop_
_entity.id
_entity.type
_entity.pdbx_description
1 polymer ?
#
loop_
_entity_poly.entity_id
_entity_poly.type
_entity_poly.pdbx_seq_one_letter_code
_entity_poly.pdbx_strand_id
1 'polypeptide(L)'
;MNKDVKSRLEQAIREADERSQITFRQIHAVEPEVANAFAPVAEAARELEDYMRSIQGIEFTISPASVSIRLGDLELWVTYDPRSKKFVGEESAHSWYDSVRYADRYEWSSAEECTDALIRFCAQYYRMARAINQAASRG
;
A
#
# COMPACT_ATOMS: atom_id res chain seq x y z
N MET A 1 11.15 38.23 -21.94
CA MET A 1 12.10 37.12 -22.16
C MET A 1 11.86 36.08 -21.07
N ASN A 2 11.44 34.87 -21.48
CA ASN A 2 10.93 33.74 -20.67
C ASN A 2 11.84 33.32 -19.51
N LYS A 3 11.73 33.97 -18.35
CA LYS A 3 12.35 33.49 -17.09
C LYS A 3 11.40 32.71 -16.18
N ASP A 4 10.11 32.64 -16.51
CA ASP A 4 9.11 32.07 -15.60
C ASP A 4 8.95 30.54 -15.77
N VAL A 5 8.80 30.05 -17.00
CA VAL A 5 8.47 28.62 -17.24
C VAL A 5 9.63 27.68 -16.88
N LYS A 6 10.87 28.03 -17.25
CA LYS A 6 12.05 27.19 -16.97
C LYS A 6 12.32 27.08 -15.47
N SER A 7 12.20 28.20 -14.74
CA SER A 7 12.38 28.21 -13.28
C SER A 7 11.28 27.43 -12.56
N ARG A 8 10.03 27.55 -13.02
CA ARG A 8 8.90 26.78 -12.48
C ARG A 8 9.02 25.29 -12.76
N LEU A 9 9.53 24.90 -13.93
CA LEU A 9 9.82 23.51 -14.26
C LEU A 9 10.96 22.95 -13.40
N GLU A 10 12.06 23.68 -13.24
CA GLU A 10 13.18 23.27 -12.39
C GLU A 10 12.81 23.18 -10.91
N GLN A 11 11.85 23.99 -10.45
CA GLN A 11 11.29 23.89 -9.11
C GLN A 11 10.38 22.67 -8.98
N ALA A 12 9.48 22.44 -9.94
CA ALA A 12 8.61 21.26 -9.94
C ALA A 12 9.41 19.94 -10.03
N ILE A 13 10.50 19.91 -10.80
CA ILE A 13 11.42 18.76 -10.87
C ILE A 13 12.08 18.55 -9.50
N ARG A 14 12.57 19.60 -8.84
CA ARG A 14 13.16 19.48 -7.49
C ARG A 14 12.15 19.01 -6.45
N GLU A 15 10.92 19.52 -6.47
CA GLU A 15 9.85 19.08 -5.58
C GLU A 15 9.46 17.62 -5.84
N ALA A 16 9.46 17.18 -7.11
CA ALA A 16 9.24 15.79 -7.48
C ALA A 16 10.41 14.89 -7.04
N ASP A 17 11.65 15.32 -7.26
CA ASP A 17 12.87 14.60 -6.84
C ASP A 17 12.96 14.50 -5.32
N GLU A 18 12.59 15.53 -4.56
CA GLU A 18 12.53 15.49 -3.10
C GLU A 18 11.46 14.52 -2.61
N ARG A 19 10.25 14.54 -3.21
CA ARG A 19 9.19 13.56 -2.91
C ARG A 19 9.66 12.14 -3.26
N SER A 20 10.26 11.94 -4.43
CA SER A 20 10.78 10.66 -4.85
C SER A 20 11.97 10.20 -4.00
N GLN A 21 12.86 11.09 -3.54
CA GLN A 21 13.95 10.74 -2.64
C GLN A 21 13.45 10.36 -1.24
N ILE A 22 12.35 10.93 -0.76
CA ILE A 22 11.66 10.47 0.45
C ILE A 22 11.11 9.05 0.24
N THR A 23 10.50 8.77 -0.92
CA THR A 23 10.00 7.43 -1.28
C THR A 23 11.13 6.42 -1.56
N PHE A 24 12.28 6.85 -2.09
CA PHE A 24 13.40 5.96 -2.46
C PHE A 24 14.36 5.70 -1.29
N ARG A 25 14.51 6.65 -0.35
CA ARG A 25 15.26 6.42 0.90
C ARG A 25 14.62 5.38 1.82
N GLN A 26 13.34 5.04 1.60
CA GLN A 26 12.66 3.93 2.28
C GLN A 26 13.21 2.54 1.90
N ILE A 27 14.10 2.40 0.90
CA ILE A 27 14.49 1.08 0.36
C ILE A 27 15.74 0.46 1.01
N HIS A 28 16.61 1.19 1.75
CA HIS A 28 17.91 0.60 2.16
C HIS A 28 18.33 0.65 3.64
N ALA A 29 17.53 1.20 4.55
CA ALA A 29 17.65 0.89 5.97
C ALA A 29 16.28 1.08 6.60
N VAL A 30 15.58 -0.02 6.89
CA VAL A 30 14.35 0.07 7.68
C VAL A 30 14.74 0.61 9.05
N GLU A 31 14.20 1.77 9.43
CA GLU A 31 14.42 2.34 10.75
C GLU A 31 13.93 1.34 11.81
N PRO A 32 14.74 1.00 12.83
CA PRO A 32 14.35 0.03 13.85
C PRO A 32 13.06 0.39 14.56
N GLU A 33 12.78 1.68 14.75
CA GLU A 33 11.51 2.17 15.32
C GLU A 33 10.31 1.73 14.48
N VAL A 34 10.40 1.90 13.15
CA VAL A 34 9.33 1.51 12.22
C VAL A 34 9.17 -0.01 12.21
N ALA A 35 10.26 -0.77 12.12
CA ALA A 35 10.19 -2.23 12.15
C ALA A 35 9.57 -2.75 13.44
N ASN A 36 9.94 -2.19 14.60
CA ASN A 36 9.44 -2.61 15.89
C ASN A 36 7.95 -2.25 16.07
N ALA A 37 7.54 -1.05 15.66
CA ALA A 37 6.15 -0.63 15.73
C ALA A 37 5.26 -1.46 14.79
N PHE A 38 5.78 -1.80 13.61
CA PHE A 38 5.03 -2.49 12.56
C PHE A 38 5.04 -4.02 12.68
N ALA A 39 5.93 -4.59 13.51
CA ALA A 39 6.06 -6.04 13.69
C ALA A 39 4.74 -6.80 13.94
N PRO A 40 3.80 -6.33 14.79
CA PRO A 40 2.53 -7.02 15.00
C PRO A 40 1.65 -7.06 13.75
N VAL A 41 1.65 -5.98 12.95
CA VAL A 41 0.89 -5.92 11.69
C VAL A 41 1.50 -6.85 10.65
N ALA A 42 2.84 -6.89 10.58
CA ALA A 42 3.54 -7.81 9.68
C ALA A 42 3.33 -9.29 10.06
N GLU A 43 3.22 -9.61 11.34
CA GLU A 43 2.88 -10.96 11.81
C GLU A 43 1.45 -11.34 11.42
N ALA A 44 0.46 -10.47 11.70
CA ALA A 44 -0.92 -10.71 11.29
C ALA A 44 -1.07 -10.85 9.76
N ALA A 45 -0.31 -10.08 8.98
CA ALA A 45 -0.29 -10.20 7.53
C ALA A 45 0.20 -11.58 7.05
N ARG A 46 1.18 -12.20 7.73
CA ARG A 46 1.67 -13.55 7.37
C ARG A 46 0.61 -14.61 7.66
N GLU A 47 -0.11 -14.49 8.77
CA GLU A 47 -1.22 -15.38 9.07
C GLU A 47 -2.33 -15.26 8.00
N LEU A 48 -2.68 -14.03 7.62
CA LEU A 48 -3.66 -13.76 6.57
C LEU A 48 -3.21 -14.31 5.20
N GLU A 49 -1.93 -14.15 4.85
CA GLU A 49 -1.35 -14.74 3.64
C GLU A 49 -1.52 -16.27 3.63
N ASP A 50 -1.19 -16.94 4.73
CA ASP A 50 -1.34 -18.39 4.86
C ASP A 50 -2.81 -18.84 4.70
N TYR A 51 -3.77 -18.11 5.29
CA TYR A 51 -5.20 -18.39 5.13
C TYR A 51 -5.68 -18.17 3.70
N MET A 52 -5.15 -17.16 3.01
CA MET A 52 -5.61 -16.72 1.69
C MET A 52 -4.85 -17.37 0.53
N ARG A 53 -3.77 -18.11 0.80
CA ARG A 53 -2.94 -18.79 -0.20
C ARG A 53 -3.72 -19.67 -1.20
N SER A 54 -4.88 -20.20 -0.78
CA SER A 54 -5.73 -21.03 -1.64
C SER A 54 -6.54 -20.25 -2.67
N ILE A 55 -6.61 -18.92 -2.58
CA ILE A 55 -7.37 -18.06 -3.48
C ILE A 55 -6.45 -17.49 -4.55
N GLN A 56 -6.73 -17.84 -5.80
CA GLN A 56 -6.01 -17.29 -6.94
C GLN A 56 -6.24 -15.79 -7.07
N GLY A 57 -5.15 -15.05 -7.35
CA GLY A 57 -5.17 -13.63 -7.71
C GLY A 57 -4.88 -12.66 -6.56
N ILE A 58 -4.75 -13.13 -5.33
CA ILE A 58 -4.35 -12.29 -4.20
C ILE A 58 -2.87 -12.51 -3.88
N GLU A 59 -2.10 -11.44 -3.88
CA GLU A 59 -0.66 -11.47 -3.63
C GLU A 59 -0.31 -10.62 -2.42
N PHE A 60 0.54 -11.16 -1.53
CA PHE A 60 1.07 -10.46 -0.38
C PHE A 60 2.55 -10.15 -0.59
N THR A 61 2.98 -8.96 -0.19
CA THR A 61 4.39 -8.59 -0.07
C THR A 61 4.61 -8.04 1.33
N ILE A 62 5.30 -8.83 2.16
CA ILE A 62 5.48 -8.52 3.59
C ILE A 62 6.95 -8.22 3.84
N SER A 63 7.22 -7.00 4.31
CA SER A 63 8.55 -6.54 4.73
C SER A 63 8.54 -6.23 6.23
N PRO A 64 9.71 -6.01 6.86
CA PRO A 64 9.77 -5.61 8.26
C PRO A 64 9.04 -4.30 8.60
N ALA A 65 8.80 -3.41 7.63
CA ALA A 65 8.19 -2.11 7.86
C ALA A 65 6.95 -1.82 7.02
N SER A 66 6.53 -2.75 6.16
CA SER A 66 5.37 -2.53 5.30
C SER A 66 4.73 -3.84 4.88
N VAL A 67 3.45 -3.77 4.56
CA VAL A 67 2.71 -4.83 3.89
C VAL A 67 2.05 -4.22 2.65
N SER A 68 2.14 -4.93 1.52
CA SER A 68 1.32 -4.69 0.34
C SER A 68 0.46 -5.92 0.06
N ILE A 69 -0.80 -5.71 -0.29
CA ILE A 69 -1.76 -6.74 -0.72
C ILE A 69 -2.33 -6.32 -2.06
N ARG A 70 -2.27 -7.20 -3.05
CA ARG A 70 -2.69 -6.92 -4.42
C ARG A 70 -3.76 -7.90 -4.90
N LEU A 71 -4.72 -7.39 -5.67
CA LEU A 71 -5.69 -8.13 -6.45
C LEU A 71 -5.83 -7.49 -7.83
N GLY A 72 -5.09 -8.01 -8.81
CA GLY A 72 -4.98 -7.38 -10.13
C GLY A 72 -4.38 -5.97 -10.05
N ASP A 73 -5.15 -4.97 -10.50
CA ASP A 73 -4.75 -3.55 -10.50
C ASP A 73 -5.07 -2.82 -9.18
N LEU A 74 -5.76 -3.50 -8.24
CA LEU A 74 -6.08 -2.97 -6.92
C LEU A 74 -4.97 -3.36 -5.93
N GLU A 75 -4.42 -2.38 -5.21
CA GLU A 75 -3.35 -2.56 -4.24
C GLU A 75 -3.69 -1.82 -2.95
N LEU A 76 -3.54 -2.50 -1.81
CA LEU A 76 -3.47 -1.88 -0.50
C LEU A 76 -2.01 -1.91 -0.04
N TRP A 77 -1.47 -0.77 0.36
CA TRP A 77 -0.18 -0.67 1.03
C TRP A 77 -0.35 -0.07 2.42
N VAL A 78 0.39 -0.61 3.41
CA VAL A 78 0.36 -0.14 4.81
C VAL A 78 1.76 -0.08 5.40
N THR A 79 2.00 0.90 6.28
CA THR A 79 3.26 1.09 7.04
C THR A 79 3.01 1.85 8.36
N TYR A 80 4.08 2.19 9.07
CA TYR A 80 4.07 3.10 10.22
C TYR A 80 4.86 4.39 9.91
N ASP A 81 4.25 5.55 10.17
CA ASP A 81 4.89 6.86 10.06
C ASP A 81 5.42 7.31 11.45
N PRO A 82 6.76 7.35 11.65
CA PRO A 82 7.35 7.72 12.93
C PRO A 82 7.15 9.21 13.27
N ARG A 83 6.86 10.07 12.29
CA ARG A 83 6.64 11.52 12.53
C ARG A 83 5.29 11.78 13.20
N SER A 84 4.25 11.17 12.65
CA SER A 84 2.89 11.28 13.20
C SER A 84 2.60 10.23 14.29
N LYS A 85 3.47 9.22 14.44
CA LYS A 85 3.30 8.05 15.32
C LYS A 85 2.01 7.29 15.04
N LYS A 86 1.67 7.17 13.77
CA LYS A 86 0.46 6.51 13.28
C LYS A 86 0.81 5.45 12.25
N PHE A 87 -0.06 4.48 12.14
CA PHE A 87 -0.06 3.57 11.01
C PHE A 87 -0.78 4.26 9.87
N VAL A 88 -0.25 4.13 8.66
CA VAL A 88 -0.80 4.77 7.48
C VAL A 88 -0.97 3.74 6.38
N GLY A 89 -1.99 3.93 5.55
CA GLY A 89 -2.25 3.06 4.41
C GLY A 89 -2.81 3.82 3.23
N GLU A 90 -2.65 3.24 2.05
CA GLU A 90 -3.22 3.72 0.81
C GLU A 90 -3.81 2.52 0.04
N GLU A 91 -5.09 2.58 -0.28
CA GLU A 91 -5.74 1.67 -1.23
C GLU A 91 -5.82 2.39 -2.58
N SER A 92 -5.25 1.81 -3.62
CA SER A 92 -5.22 2.42 -4.95
C SER A 92 -5.57 1.41 -6.03
N ALA A 93 -6.21 1.89 -7.10
CA ALA A 93 -6.51 1.11 -8.29
C ALA A 93 -5.90 1.76 -9.52
N HIS A 94 -5.13 1.01 -10.28
CA HIS A 94 -4.50 1.47 -11.52
C HIS A 94 -5.30 0.99 -12.74
N SER A 95 -6.34 1.71 -13.14
CA SER A 95 -6.94 1.48 -14.46
C SER A 95 -6.00 2.01 -15.54
N TRP A 96 -5.60 1.16 -16.48
CA TRP A 96 -4.83 1.58 -17.66
C TRP A 96 -5.71 2.29 -18.71
N TYR A 97 -7.03 2.20 -18.58
CA TYR A 97 -7.99 2.75 -19.55
C TYR A 97 -8.62 4.07 -19.09
N ASP A 98 -8.78 4.25 -17.78
CA ASP A 98 -9.22 5.50 -17.18
C ASP A 98 -8.04 6.12 -16.44
N SER A 99 -7.62 7.32 -16.84
CA SER A 99 -6.59 8.11 -16.14
C SER A 99 -6.96 8.51 -14.70
N VAL A 100 -8.06 7.96 -14.17
CA VAL A 100 -8.54 8.15 -12.81
C VAL A 100 -7.78 7.20 -11.90
N ARG A 101 -6.77 7.73 -11.22
CA ARG A 101 -6.17 7.06 -10.07
C ARG A 101 -7.14 7.21 -8.91
N TYR A 102 -7.81 6.11 -8.55
CA TYR A 102 -8.42 6.01 -7.22
C TYR A 102 -7.29 5.78 -6.22
N ALA A 103 -7.26 6.59 -5.17
CA ALA A 103 -6.30 6.47 -4.07
C ALA A 103 -6.95 7.00 -2.80
N ASP A 104 -7.41 6.10 -1.94
CA ASP A 104 -7.95 6.42 -0.62
C ASP A 104 -6.88 6.21 0.43
N ARG A 105 -6.75 7.19 1.34
CA ARG A 105 -5.75 7.19 2.40
C ARG A 105 -6.38 6.94 3.75
N TYR A 106 -5.68 6.17 4.56
CA TYR A 106 -6.13 5.74 5.87
C TYR A 106 -5.06 6.00 6.92
N GLU A 107 -5.49 6.26 8.15
CA GLU A 107 -4.64 6.40 9.31
C GLU A 107 -5.24 5.62 10.48
N TRP A 108 -4.39 4.93 11.23
CA TRP A 108 -4.78 4.20 12.44
C TRP A 108 -3.87 4.57 13.59
N SER A 109 -4.45 4.61 14.79
CA SER A 109 -3.74 5.08 15.98
C SER A 109 -2.93 3.98 16.67
N SER A 110 -3.16 2.72 16.31
CA SER A 110 -2.50 1.56 16.91
C SER A 110 -2.29 0.42 15.90
N ALA A 111 -1.39 -0.51 16.25
CA ALA A 111 -1.16 -1.73 15.48
C ALA A 111 -2.43 -2.62 15.44
N GLU A 112 -3.23 -2.60 16.50
CA GLU A 112 -4.49 -3.33 16.60
C GLU A 112 -5.52 -2.78 15.61
N GLU A 113 -5.74 -1.46 15.59
CA GLU A 113 -6.64 -0.82 14.63
C GLU A 113 -6.18 -1.04 13.18
N CYS A 114 -4.87 -0.97 12.92
CA CYS A 114 -4.30 -1.25 11.61
C CYS A 114 -4.51 -2.71 11.20
N THR A 115 -4.35 -3.65 12.14
CA THR A 115 -4.56 -5.08 11.91
C THR A 115 -6.03 -5.38 11.62
N ASP A 116 -6.95 -4.81 12.39
CA ASP A 116 -8.39 -4.94 12.17
C ASP A 116 -8.81 -4.41 10.80
N ALA A 117 -8.23 -3.29 10.37
CA ALA A 117 -8.45 -2.77 9.04
C ALA A 117 -7.90 -3.70 7.96
N LEU A 118 -6.68 -4.22 8.14
CA LEU A 118 -6.06 -5.18 7.23
C LEU A 118 -6.95 -6.42 7.03
N ILE A 119 -7.52 -6.97 8.11
CA ILE A 119 -8.46 -8.10 8.06
C ILE A 119 -9.69 -7.75 7.22
N ARG A 120 -10.24 -6.54 7.36
CA ARG A 120 -11.41 -6.08 6.58
C ARG A 120 -11.10 -5.96 5.10
N PHE A 121 -9.96 -5.36 4.74
CA PHE A 121 -9.52 -5.30 3.35
C PHE A 121 -9.28 -6.69 2.76
N CYS A 122 -8.61 -7.58 3.49
CA CYS A 122 -8.44 -8.98 3.11
C CYS A 122 -9.78 -9.68 2.85
N ALA A 123 -10.78 -9.48 3.71
CA ALA A 123 -12.11 -10.05 3.52
C ALA A 123 -12.82 -9.51 2.27
N GLN A 124 -12.65 -8.22 1.97
CA GLN A 124 -13.14 -7.61 0.74
C GLN A 124 -12.45 -8.20 -0.50
N TYR A 125 -11.12 -8.25 -0.50
CA TYR A 125 -10.33 -8.79 -1.62
C TYR A 125 -10.65 -10.27 -1.85
N TYR A 126 -10.78 -11.05 -0.77
CA TYR A 126 -11.21 -12.44 -0.83
C TYR A 126 -12.55 -12.59 -1.54
N ARG A 127 -13.55 -11.77 -1.17
CA ARG A 127 -14.88 -11.81 -1.81
C ARG A 127 -14.80 -11.45 -3.29
N MET A 128 -14.00 -10.45 -3.65
CA MET A 128 -13.80 -10.02 -5.03
C MET A 128 -13.11 -11.11 -5.86
N ALA A 129 -11.99 -11.65 -5.38
CA ALA A 129 -11.25 -12.72 -6.04
C ALA A 129 -12.12 -13.96 -6.24
N ARG A 130 -12.91 -14.35 -5.23
CA ARG A 130 -13.85 -15.47 -5.36
C ARG A 130 -14.90 -15.22 -6.43
N ALA A 131 -15.46 -14.01 -6.51
CA ALA A 131 -16.44 -13.66 -7.54
C ALA A 131 -15.82 -13.70 -8.96
N ILE A 132 -14.59 -13.18 -9.11
CA ILE A 132 -13.83 -13.22 -10.36
C ILE A 132 -13.59 -14.66 -10.80
N ASN A 133 -13.08 -15.52 -9.90
CA ASN A 133 -12.79 -16.92 -10.20
C ASN A 133 -14.05 -17.72 -10.57
N GLN A 134 -15.19 -17.44 -9.92
CA GLN A 134 -16.47 -18.05 -10.27
C GLN A 134 -16.98 -17.60 -11.65
N ALA A 135 -16.81 -16.32 -11.99
CA ALA A 135 -17.18 -15.82 -13.32
C ALA A 135 -16.30 -16.44 -14.42
N ALA A 136 -14.98 -16.54 -14.18
CA ALA A 136 -14.04 -17.15 -15.12
C ALA A 136 -14.30 -18.64 -15.34
N SER A 137 -14.78 -19.38 -14.32
CA SER A 137 -15.14 -20.80 -14.47
C SER A 137 -16.44 -21.06 -15.26
N ARG A 138 -17.22 -20.02 -15.57
CA ARG A 138 -18.52 -20.13 -16.27
C ARG A 138 -18.46 -19.70 -17.73
N GLY A 139 -17.39 -19.03 -18.15
CA GLY A 139 -17.14 -18.64 -19.54
C GLY A 139 -16.27 -19.66 -20.26
#